data_AF-X0WDW0-F1
#
_entry.id   AF-X0WDW0-F1
#
_cell.length_a   1.000
_cell.length_b   1.000
_cell.length_c   1.000
_cell.angle_alpha   90.00
_cell.angle_beta   90.00
_cell.angle_gamma   90.00
#
_symmetry.space_group_name_H-M   'P 1'
#
loop_
_entity.id
_entity.type
_entity.pdbx_description
1 polymer ?
#
loop_
_entity_poly.entity_id
_entity_poly.type
_entity_poly.pdbx_seq_one_letter_code
_entity_poly.pdbx_strand_id
1 'polypeptide(L)'
;ASIAAVKAETALIVADTNELQTDDTPAAIAAVKAETALIVADTNELQTDDTPADIAAVNALVVALNDISTADVNAQVLDVLNVDVFVEPGQENPAATASLVTKISYLYKLMRNRIETTAALVSVYNDAGAVVDQKSTISDDGVTFVRDEFVTGP
;
A
#
# COMPACT_ATOMS: atom_id res chain seq x y z
N ALA A 1 86.98 30.83 16.47
CA ALA A 1 86.66 29.94 15.34
C ALA A 1 87.35 30.47 14.09
N SER A 2 87.90 29.62 13.22
CA SER A 2 88.42 30.08 11.93
C SER A 2 87.24 30.47 11.02
N ILE A 3 87.45 31.39 10.09
CA ILE A 3 86.46 31.74 9.06
C ILE A 3 86.00 30.50 8.28
N ALA A 4 86.87 29.49 8.15
CA ALA A 4 86.53 28.20 7.55
C ALA A 4 85.44 27.44 8.32
N ALA A 5 85.45 27.47 9.66
CA ALA A 5 84.42 26.83 10.47
C ALA A 5 83.06 27.52 10.31
N VAL A 6 83.03 28.85 10.30
CA VAL A 6 81.80 29.63 10.06
C VAL A 6 81.24 29.33 8.67
N LYS A 7 82.09 29.27 7.64
CA LYS A 7 81.66 28.91 6.28
C LYS A 7 81.05 27.51 6.20
N ALA A 8 81.64 26.54 6.92
CA ALA A 8 81.11 25.18 6.98
C ALA A 8 79.72 25.13 7.64
N GLU A 9 79.55 25.83 8.76
CA GLU A 9 78.26 25.92 9.45
C GLU A 9 77.20 26.64 8.61
N THR A 10 77.55 27.75 7.93
CA THR A 10 76.62 28.42 7.02
C THR A 10 76.22 27.54 5.83
N ALA A 11 77.09 26.65 5.35
CA ALA A 11 76.76 25.73 4.28
C ALA A 11 75.74 24.67 4.73
N LEU A 12 75.88 24.18 5.98
CA LEU A 12 74.89 23.28 6.59
C LEU A 12 73.55 23.98 6.80
N ILE A 13 73.55 25.21 7.33
CA ILE A 13 72.32 26.00 7.50
C ILE A 13 71.60 26.23 6.17
N VAL A 14 72.34 26.53 5.10
CA VAL A 14 71.75 26.72 3.76
C VAL A 14 71.20 25.39 3.23
N ALA A 15 71.88 24.26 3.48
CA ALA A 15 71.38 22.94 3.11
C ALA A 15 70.07 22.61 3.82
N ASP A 16 70.03 22.76 5.15
CA ASP A 16 68.82 22.52 5.96
C ASP A 16 67.67 23.46 5.56
N THR A 17 67.99 24.72 5.24
CA THR A 17 67.00 25.70 4.77
C THR A 17 66.42 25.30 3.41
N ASN A 18 67.25 24.79 2.49
CA ASN A 18 66.80 24.32 1.19
C ASN A 18 65.91 23.06 1.34
N GLU A 19 66.30 22.10 2.18
CA GLU A 19 65.51 20.90 2.49
C GLU A 19 64.11 21.28 3.02
N LEU A 20 64.05 22.21 3.99
CA LEU A 20 62.80 22.73 4.53
C LEU A 20 61.92 23.41 3.47
N GLN A 21 62.53 24.09 2.50
CA GLN A 21 61.86 24.80 1.41
C GLN A 21 61.44 23.94 0.23
N THR A 22 62.02 22.75 0.04
CA THR A 22 61.76 21.93 -1.16
C THR A 22 61.21 20.55 -0.88
N ASP A 23 61.57 19.92 0.23
CA ASP A 23 61.28 18.50 0.45
C ASP A 23 60.18 18.32 1.49
N ASP A 24 60.49 18.49 2.78
CA ASP A 24 59.65 17.93 3.83
C ASP A 24 58.29 18.61 4.01
N THR A 25 58.26 19.95 3.92
CA THR A 25 57.01 20.69 4.18
C THR A 25 56.16 20.93 2.94
N PRO A 26 56.71 21.37 1.79
CA PRO A 26 55.87 21.67 0.64
C PRO A 26 55.32 20.41 -0.02
N ALA A 27 56.10 19.30 -0.07
CA ALA A 27 55.64 18.05 -0.65
C ALA A 27 54.51 17.43 0.19
N ALA A 28 54.65 17.41 1.51
CA ALA A 28 53.59 16.96 2.42
C ALA A 28 52.32 17.82 2.29
N ILE A 29 52.47 19.15 2.20
CA ILE A 29 51.33 20.06 1.98
C ILE A 29 50.68 19.79 0.61
N ALA A 30 51.46 19.55 -0.44
CA ALA A 30 50.92 19.24 -1.77
C ALA A 30 50.14 17.91 -1.76
N ALA A 31 50.64 16.89 -1.07
CA ALA A 31 49.96 15.61 -0.91
C ALA A 31 48.64 15.77 -0.13
N VAL A 32 48.65 16.51 0.98
CA VAL A 32 47.42 16.81 1.74
C VAL A 32 46.42 17.57 0.88
N LYS A 33 46.87 18.56 0.09
CA LYS A 33 45.99 19.30 -0.83
C LYS A 33 45.36 18.38 -1.87
N ALA A 34 46.13 17.47 -2.44
CA ALA A 34 45.61 16.49 -3.38
C ALA A 34 44.53 15.61 -2.74
N GLU A 35 44.78 15.10 -1.53
CA GLU A 35 43.80 14.30 -0.79
C GLU A 35 42.54 15.12 -0.46
N THR A 36 42.69 16.36 0.02
CA THR A 36 41.52 17.21 0.31
C THR A 36 40.71 17.54 -0.93
N ALA A 37 41.34 17.63 -2.11
CA ALA A 37 40.61 17.81 -3.36
C ALA A 37 39.77 16.58 -3.72
N LEU A 38 40.29 15.37 -3.48
CA LEU A 38 39.52 14.13 -3.64
C LEU A 38 38.36 14.06 -2.64
N ILE A 39 38.61 14.34 -1.36
CA ILE A 39 37.56 14.37 -0.33
C ILE A 39 36.45 15.37 -0.68
N VAL A 40 36.82 16.56 -1.18
CA VAL A 40 35.85 17.56 -1.63
C VAL A 40 35.07 17.07 -2.84
N ALA A 41 35.71 16.37 -3.77
CA ALA A 41 35.02 15.78 -4.92
C ALA A 41 33.99 14.73 -4.46
N ASP A 42 34.40 13.78 -3.60
CA ASP A 42 33.53 12.73 -3.07
C ASP A 42 32.37 13.32 -2.24
N THR A 43 32.65 14.35 -1.43
CA THR A 43 31.62 15.03 -0.64
C THR A 43 30.61 15.77 -1.53
N ASN A 44 31.07 16.39 -2.62
CA ASN A 44 30.19 17.03 -3.59
C ASN A 44 29.34 16.00 -4.34
N GLU A 45 29.92 14.86 -4.73
CA GLU A 45 29.19 13.75 -5.35
C GLU A 45 28.07 13.26 -4.43
N LEU A 46 28.38 12.98 -3.17
CA LEU A 46 27.40 12.56 -2.16
C LEU A 46 26.28 13.60 -1.96
N GLN A 47 26.61 14.89 -2.03
CA GLN A 47 25.61 15.95 -1.96
C GLN A 47 24.72 16.05 -3.20
N THR A 48 25.19 15.55 -4.35
CA THR A 48 24.46 15.60 -5.63
C THR A 48 23.72 14.31 -6.00
N ASP A 49 24.17 13.14 -5.53
CA ASP A 49 23.58 11.83 -5.85
C ASP A 49 22.53 11.42 -4.81
N ASP A 50 22.80 11.66 -3.51
CA ASP A 50 21.88 11.35 -2.41
C ASP A 50 21.12 12.60 -1.94
N THR A 51 20.56 13.36 -2.88
CA THR A 51 19.97 14.64 -2.49
C THR A 51 18.76 14.41 -1.57
N PRO A 52 18.58 15.26 -0.55
CA PRO A 52 17.30 15.39 0.14
C PRO A 52 16.13 15.62 -0.82
N ALA A 53 16.37 16.10 -2.05
CA ALA A 53 15.34 16.30 -3.07
C ALA A 53 14.88 14.98 -3.69
N ASP A 54 15.78 14.04 -4.00
CA ASP A 54 15.40 12.71 -4.50
C ASP A 54 14.68 11.91 -3.42
N ILE A 55 15.15 11.99 -2.18
CA ILE A 55 14.45 11.40 -1.03
C ILE A 55 13.08 12.05 -0.84
N ALA A 56 12.97 13.38 -0.95
CA ALA A 56 11.69 14.07 -0.86
C ALA A 56 10.74 13.72 -2.01
N ALA A 57 11.26 13.56 -3.23
CA ALA A 57 10.47 13.15 -4.40
C ALA A 57 9.96 11.73 -4.25
N VAL A 58 10.83 10.79 -3.83
CA VAL A 58 10.43 9.41 -3.52
C VAL A 58 9.39 9.39 -2.41
N ASN A 59 9.60 10.13 -1.32
CA ASN A 59 8.63 10.20 -0.23
C ASN A 59 7.29 10.79 -0.70
N ALA A 60 7.29 11.81 -1.56
CA ALA A 60 6.06 12.36 -2.12
C ALA A 60 5.31 11.34 -2.99
N LEU A 61 6.03 10.58 -3.81
CA LEU A 61 5.45 9.50 -4.62
C LEU A 61 4.89 8.37 -3.74
N VAL A 62 5.61 7.98 -2.68
CA VAL A 62 5.16 6.96 -1.72
C VAL A 62 3.91 7.42 -0.98
N VAL A 63 3.84 8.70 -0.59
CA VAL A 63 2.63 9.28 0.02
C VAL A 63 1.48 9.26 -0.98
N ALA A 64 1.69 9.72 -2.21
CA ALA A 64 0.64 9.73 -3.24
C ALA A 64 0.11 8.33 -3.59
N LEU A 65 0.96 7.30 -3.60
CA LEU A 65 0.55 5.92 -3.84
C LEU A 65 -0.19 5.30 -2.65
N ASN A 66 0.14 5.70 -1.42
CA ASN A 66 -0.51 5.20 -0.20
C ASN A 66 -1.74 6.02 0.21
N ASP A 67 -2.04 7.11 -0.49
CA ASP A 67 -3.19 7.95 -0.20
C ASP A 67 -4.43 7.44 -0.94
N ILE A 68 -4.99 6.33 -0.46
CA ILE A 68 -6.44 6.14 -0.64
C ILE A 68 -7.08 7.08 0.36
N SER A 69 -7.53 8.24 -0.11
CA SER A 69 -8.08 9.24 0.78
C SER A 69 -9.34 8.69 1.45
N THR A 70 -9.65 9.19 2.65
CA THR A 70 -10.93 8.85 3.31
C THR A 70 -12.13 9.22 2.44
N ALA A 71 -11.97 10.23 1.57
CA ALA A 71 -12.98 10.60 0.58
C ALA A 71 -13.18 9.51 -0.49
N ASP A 72 -12.10 8.89 -0.98
CA ASP A 72 -12.17 7.81 -1.97
C ASP A 72 -12.81 6.56 -1.38
N VAL A 73 -12.44 6.17 -0.15
CA VAL A 73 -13.08 5.05 0.54
C VAL A 73 -14.57 5.31 0.72
N ASN A 74 -14.94 6.52 1.19
CA ASN A 74 -16.33 6.89 1.37
C ASN A 74 -17.08 6.90 0.03
N ALA A 75 -16.46 7.37 -1.05
CA ALA A 75 -17.05 7.38 -2.38
C ALA A 75 -17.33 5.95 -2.86
N GLN A 76 -16.37 5.04 -2.72
CA GLN A 76 -16.53 3.63 -3.10
C GLN A 76 -17.61 2.92 -2.28
N VAL A 77 -17.65 3.14 -0.96
CA VAL A 77 -18.70 2.56 -0.11
C VAL A 77 -20.07 3.14 -0.44
N LEU A 78 -20.15 4.44 -0.71
CA LEU A 78 -21.40 5.08 -1.11
C LEU A 78 -21.91 4.52 -2.44
N ASP A 79 -21.00 4.25 -3.39
CA ASP A 79 -21.28 3.63 -4.69
C ASP A 79 -21.89 2.23 -4.52
N VAL A 80 -21.23 1.36 -3.74
CA VAL A 80 -21.72 0.01 -3.41
C VAL A 80 -23.12 0.02 -2.78
N LEU A 81 -23.43 1.03 -1.97
CA LEU A 81 -24.68 1.12 -1.24
C LEU A 81 -25.83 1.79 -2.00
N ASN A 82 -25.54 2.69 -2.95
CA ASN A 82 -26.57 3.51 -3.61
C ASN A 82 -26.63 3.39 -5.13
N VAL A 83 -25.57 2.91 -5.77
CA VAL A 83 -25.42 2.90 -7.22
C VAL A 83 -25.29 1.47 -7.74
N ASP A 84 -24.46 0.65 -7.10
CA ASP A 84 -24.24 -0.73 -7.54
C ASP A 84 -25.53 -1.57 -7.50
N VAL A 85 -25.69 -2.39 -8.54
CA VAL A 85 -26.84 -3.28 -8.69
C VAL A 85 -26.38 -4.73 -8.55
N PHE A 86 -27.05 -5.47 -7.68
CA PHE A 86 -26.82 -6.89 -7.47
C PHE A 86 -28.04 -7.67 -7.98
N VAL A 87 -27.79 -8.67 -8.82
CA VAL A 87 -28.85 -9.56 -9.32
C VAL A 87 -29.45 -10.38 -8.17
N GLU A 88 -30.72 -10.75 -8.29
CA GLU A 88 -31.36 -11.64 -7.34
C GLU A 88 -30.74 -13.06 -7.42
N PRO A 89 -30.70 -13.82 -6.30
CA PRO A 89 -30.22 -15.19 -6.31
C PRO A 89 -31.12 -16.07 -7.18
N GLY A 90 -30.54 -17.07 -7.85
CA GLY A 90 -31.24 -17.96 -8.77
C GLY A 90 -31.99 -19.08 -8.04
N GLN A 91 -32.30 -20.16 -8.76
CA GLN A 91 -32.89 -21.38 -8.20
C GLN A 91 -31.79 -22.23 -7.52
N GLU A 92 -31.47 -21.88 -6.29
CA GLU A 92 -30.53 -22.62 -5.45
C GLU A 92 -31.00 -22.65 -3.98
N ASN A 93 -30.37 -23.52 -3.19
CA ASN A 93 -30.53 -23.53 -1.75
C ASN A 93 -29.85 -22.30 -1.14
N PRO A 94 -30.55 -21.51 -0.30
CA PRO A 94 -29.90 -20.50 0.53
C PRO A 94 -28.85 -21.16 1.43
N ALA A 95 -27.56 -20.85 1.23
CA ALA A 95 -26.48 -21.45 1.99
C ALA A 95 -26.46 -20.95 3.44
N ALA A 96 -26.19 -21.84 4.40
CA ALA A 96 -26.02 -21.47 5.82
C ALA A 96 -24.88 -20.47 6.03
N THR A 97 -23.82 -20.59 5.21
CA THR A 97 -22.69 -19.65 5.17
C THR A 97 -22.67 -18.98 3.80
N ALA A 98 -23.04 -17.70 3.76
CA ALA A 98 -23.11 -16.90 2.54
C ALA A 98 -22.58 -15.48 2.79
N SER A 99 -22.23 -14.79 1.70
CA SER A 99 -21.83 -13.38 1.74
C SER A 99 -22.98 -12.48 2.23
N LEU A 100 -22.66 -11.28 2.73
CA LEU A 100 -23.69 -10.31 3.14
C LEU A 100 -24.59 -9.90 1.98
N VAL A 101 -24.01 -9.68 0.79
CA VAL A 101 -24.76 -9.36 -0.43
C VAL A 101 -25.79 -10.45 -0.70
N THR A 102 -25.39 -11.72 -0.72
CA THR A 102 -26.31 -12.85 -0.95
C THR A 102 -27.44 -12.89 0.08
N LYS A 103 -27.14 -12.68 1.38
CA LYS A 103 -28.15 -12.67 2.44
C LYS A 103 -29.17 -11.53 2.24
N ILE A 104 -28.69 -10.34 1.88
CA ILE A 104 -29.54 -9.17 1.59
C ILE A 104 -30.37 -9.40 0.32
N SER A 105 -29.78 -9.99 -0.72
CA SER A 105 -30.50 -10.28 -1.97
C SER A 105 -31.62 -11.29 -1.77
N TYR A 106 -31.45 -12.30 -0.89
CA TYR A 106 -32.57 -13.17 -0.50
C TYR A 106 -33.67 -12.43 0.27
N LEU A 107 -33.31 -11.53 1.19
CA LEU A 107 -34.29 -10.71 1.90
C LEU A 107 -35.09 -9.82 0.93
N TYR A 108 -34.40 -9.16 -0.01
CA TYR A 108 -35.02 -8.35 -1.04
C TYR A 108 -35.98 -9.18 -1.90
N LYS A 109 -35.52 -10.36 -2.37
CA LYS A 109 -36.34 -11.30 -3.15
C LYS A 109 -37.61 -11.72 -2.41
N LEU A 110 -37.49 -12.07 -1.13
CA LEU A 110 -38.64 -12.42 -0.28
C LEU A 110 -39.62 -11.26 -0.07
N MET A 111 -39.15 -10.01 -0.11
CA MET A 111 -40.01 -8.84 0.02
C MET A 111 -40.66 -8.42 -1.30
N ARG A 112 -40.00 -8.64 -2.43
CA ARG A 112 -40.37 -8.07 -3.73
C ARG A 112 -41.08 -9.07 -4.65
N ASN A 113 -40.62 -10.32 -4.71
CA ASN A 113 -41.14 -11.29 -5.68
C ASN A 113 -42.48 -11.89 -5.24
N ARG A 114 -43.19 -12.49 -6.20
CA ARG A 114 -44.43 -13.22 -5.92
C ARG A 114 -44.16 -14.34 -4.91
N ILE A 115 -44.99 -14.41 -3.88
CA ILE A 115 -45.05 -15.51 -2.93
C ILE A 115 -46.42 -16.19 -3.04
N GLU A 116 -46.42 -17.51 -3.09
CA GLU A 116 -47.62 -18.33 -3.06
C GLU A 116 -47.58 -19.28 -1.86
N THR A 117 -48.64 -19.26 -1.07
CA THR A 117 -48.77 -20.11 0.12
C THR A 117 -49.96 -21.03 -0.05
N THR A 118 -49.73 -22.33 0.13
CA THR A 118 -50.74 -23.39 0.15
C THR A 118 -50.88 -23.95 1.57
N ALA A 119 -51.63 -25.03 1.77
CA ALA A 119 -51.72 -25.67 3.08
C ALA A 119 -50.39 -26.33 3.54
N ALA A 120 -49.48 -26.65 2.61
CA ALA A 120 -48.26 -27.40 2.90
C ALA A 120 -46.97 -26.72 2.44
N LEU A 121 -47.05 -25.63 1.67
CA LEU A 121 -45.89 -25.02 1.02
C LEU A 121 -45.98 -23.50 0.97
N VAL A 122 -44.85 -22.84 1.13
CA VAL A 122 -44.60 -21.45 0.72
C VAL A 122 -43.61 -21.48 -0.44
N SER A 123 -43.97 -20.85 -1.56
CA SER A 123 -43.17 -20.79 -2.79
C SER A 123 -42.81 -19.35 -3.10
N VAL A 124 -41.52 -19.10 -3.36
CA VAL A 124 -40.98 -17.79 -3.74
C VAL A 124 -40.55 -17.89 -5.20
N TYR A 125 -41.16 -17.06 -6.04
CA TYR A 125 -40.90 -17.08 -7.47
C TYR A 125 -39.70 -16.21 -7.87
N ASN A 126 -39.17 -16.44 -9.07
CA ASN A 126 -38.23 -15.56 -9.72
C ASN A 126 -38.86 -14.19 -10.06
N ASP A 127 -38.04 -13.24 -10.51
CA ASP A 127 -38.47 -11.88 -10.89
C ASP A 127 -39.63 -11.90 -11.91
N ALA A 128 -39.58 -12.82 -12.88
CA ALA A 128 -40.63 -12.99 -13.89
C ALA A 128 -41.94 -13.61 -13.35
N GLY A 129 -41.96 -14.10 -12.11
CA GLY A 129 -43.12 -14.72 -11.48
C GLY A 129 -43.52 -16.08 -12.07
N ALA A 130 -42.62 -16.73 -12.82
CA ALA A 130 -42.92 -17.92 -13.63
C ALA A 130 -42.27 -19.20 -13.08
N VAL A 131 -41.11 -19.08 -12.44
CA VAL A 131 -40.37 -20.22 -11.88
C VAL A 131 -40.32 -20.06 -10.37
N VAL A 132 -40.52 -21.15 -9.64
CA VAL A 132 -40.32 -21.17 -8.19
C VAL A 132 -38.83 -21.39 -7.93
N ASP A 133 -38.15 -20.39 -7.40
CA ASP A 133 -36.71 -20.48 -7.14
C ASP A 133 -36.42 -21.03 -5.74
N GLN A 134 -37.26 -20.71 -4.77
CA GLN A 134 -37.17 -21.20 -3.39
C GLN A 134 -38.53 -21.69 -2.89
N LYS A 135 -38.51 -22.74 -2.06
CA LYS A 135 -39.70 -23.22 -1.35
C LYS A 135 -39.40 -23.55 0.10
N SER A 136 -40.43 -23.52 0.93
CA SER A 136 -40.40 -24.08 2.28
C SER A 136 -41.67 -24.88 2.53
N THR A 137 -41.52 -26.04 3.17
CA THR A 137 -42.68 -26.76 3.71
C THR A 137 -43.24 -25.97 4.90
N ILE A 138 -44.56 -25.95 5.02
CA ILE A 138 -45.27 -25.42 6.17
C ILE A 138 -46.27 -26.44 6.70
N SER A 139 -46.54 -26.38 8.00
CA SER A 139 -47.58 -27.16 8.66
C SER A 139 -48.19 -26.36 9.81
N ASP A 140 -49.45 -26.66 10.12
CA ASP A 140 -50.17 -26.11 11.26
C ASP A 140 -51.07 -27.21 11.83
N ASP A 141 -50.84 -27.57 13.10
CA ASP A 141 -51.65 -28.57 13.82
C ASP A 141 -52.76 -27.95 14.68
N GLY A 142 -52.99 -26.65 14.54
CA GLY A 142 -53.93 -25.86 15.33
C GLY A 142 -53.34 -25.36 16.66
N VAL A 143 -52.09 -25.71 16.98
CA VAL A 143 -51.34 -25.23 18.15
C VAL A 143 -50.03 -24.60 17.72
N THR A 144 -49.29 -25.26 16.84
CA THR A 144 -47.97 -24.87 16.36
C THR A 144 -47.96 -24.74 14.86
N PHE A 145 -47.66 -23.53 14.38
CA PHE A 145 -47.26 -23.32 13.01
C PHE A 145 -45.76 -23.56 12.85
N VAL A 146 -45.37 -24.43 11.93
CA VAL A 146 -43.98 -24.67 11.55
C VAL A 146 -43.79 -24.25 10.11
N ARG A 147 -42.74 -23.45 9.87
CA ARG A 147 -42.16 -23.26 8.53
C ARG A 147 -40.73 -23.77 8.58
N ASP A 148 -40.45 -24.78 7.76
CA ASP A 148 -39.11 -25.34 7.63
C ASP A 148 -38.11 -24.33 7.01
N GLU A 149 -36.89 -24.80 6.78
CA GLU A 149 -35.89 -24.03 6.05
C GLU A 149 -36.29 -23.87 4.58
N PHE A 150 -35.98 -22.69 4.02
CA PHE A 150 -36.06 -22.52 2.58
C PHE A 150 -35.01 -23.39 1.89
N VAL A 151 -35.46 -24.14 0.89
CA VAL A 151 -34.62 -24.93 0.00
C VAL A 151 -34.86 -24.49 -1.45
N THR A 152 -34.08 -25.02 -2.39
CA THR A 152 -34.32 -24.78 -3.82
C THR A 152 -35.74 -25.18 -4.22
N GLY A 153 -36.32 -24.44 -5.16
CA GLY A 153 -37.68 -24.64 -5.64
C GLY A 153 -37.93 -26.04 -6.24
N PRO A 154 -39.21 -26.48 -6.29
CA PRO A 154 -39.64 -27.69 -6.97
C PRO A 154 -39.48 -27.63 -8.49
#